data_AF-A0A380SA57-F1
#
_entry.id   AF-A0A380SA57-F1
#
_cell.length_a   1.000
_cell.length_b   1.000
_cell.length_c   1.000
_cell.angle_alpha   90.00
_cell.angle_beta   90.00
_cell.angle_gamma   90.00
#
_symmetry.space_group_name_H-M   'P 1'
#
loop_
_entity.id
_entity.type
_entity.pdbx_description
1 polymer ?
#
loop_
_entity_poly.entity_id
_entity_poly.type
_entity_poly.pdbx_seq_one_letter_code
_entity_poly.pdbx_strand_id
1 'polypeptide(L)'
;MLNSIFKDKALNALTPEKKKLFRRQYSKAIFLNTLREHGGVLSSAEVAKEIGKSKVTVKTRKDNNKLLALNLDGEFFYPVFQFVKRKKIRIVVS
;
A
#
# COMPACT_ATOMS: atom_id res chain seq x y z
N MET A 1 -36.25 -28.91 -5.45
CA MET A 1 -35.16 -28.30 -6.26
C MET A 1 -35.06 -26.78 -6.17
N LEU A 2 -36.07 -26.03 -5.69
CA LEU A 2 -35.95 -24.56 -5.54
C LEU A 2 -34.93 -24.13 -4.46
N ASN A 3 -34.77 -24.90 -3.38
CA ASN A 3 -33.89 -24.52 -2.26
C ASN A 3 -32.40 -24.39 -2.61
N SER A 4 -31.89 -25.10 -3.63
CA SER A 4 -30.46 -25.00 -3.99
C SER A 4 -30.18 -23.71 -4.75
N ILE A 5 -31.08 -23.31 -5.67
CA ILE A 5 -30.95 -22.09 -6.49
C ILE A 5 -30.97 -20.83 -5.61
N PHE A 6 -31.81 -20.79 -4.56
CA PHE A 6 -31.81 -19.67 -3.62
C PHE A 6 -30.57 -19.63 -2.74
N LYS A 7 -30.01 -20.79 -2.37
CA LYS A 7 -28.77 -20.88 -1.59
C LYS A 7 -27.58 -20.35 -2.39
N ASP A 8 -27.50 -20.70 -3.67
CA ASP A 8 -26.45 -20.22 -4.59
C ASP A 8 -26.58 -18.72 -4.87
N LYS A 9 -27.80 -18.20 -5.02
CA LYS A 9 -28.03 -16.74 -5.12
C LYS A 9 -27.66 -16.00 -3.84
N ALA A 10 -27.93 -16.57 -2.66
CA ALA A 10 -27.54 -15.97 -1.38
C ALA A 10 -26.02 -16.02 -1.14
N LEU A 11 -25.34 -17.07 -1.61
CA LEU A 11 -23.88 -17.20 -1.54
C LEU A 11 -23.16 -16.23 -2.50
N ASN A 12 -23.73 -16.03 -3.69
CA ASN A 12 -23.23 -15.17 -4.76
C ASN A 12 -23.73 -13.73 -4.69
N ALA A 13 -24.74 -13.43 -3.86
CA ALA A 13 -25.08 -12.07 -3.53
C ALA A 13 -23.84 -11.44 -2.89
N LEU A 14 -23.25 -10.46 -3.58
CA LEU A 14 -22.15 -9.67 -3.05
C LEU A 14 -22.68 -8.95 -1.81
N THR A 15 -22.50 -9.60 -0.65
CA THR A 15 -22.81 -9.01 0.64
C THR A 15 -22.08 -7.67 0.73
N PRO A 16 -22.64 -6.68 1.42
CA PRO A 16 -21.97 -5.39 1.60
C PRO A 16 -20.51 -5.54 2.08
N GLU A 17 -20.24 -6.57 2.88
CA GLU A 17 -18.91 -6.95 3.35
C GLU A 17 -17.99 -7.43 2.22
N LYS A 18 -18.46 -8.33 1.33
CA LYS A 18 -17.70 -8.75 0.14
C LYS A 18 -17.41 -7.55 -0.75
N LYS A 19 -18.38 -6.65 -1.01
CA LYS A 19 -18.16 -5.41 -1.78
C LYS A 19 -17.09 -4.53 -1.15
N LYS A 20 -17.13 -4.37 0.18
CA LYS A 20 -16.14 -3.59 0.94
C LYS A 20 -14.75 -4.21 0.84
N LEU A 21 -14.64 -5.54 0.90
CA LEU A 21 -13.38 -6.25 0.71
C LEU A 21 -12.82 -6.04 -0.70
N PHE A 22 -13.63 -6.24 -1.74
CA PHE A 22 -13.21 -6.03 -3.12
C PHE A 22 -12.77 -4.59 -3.37
N ARG A 23 -13.50 -3.58 -2.85
CA ARG A 23 -13.09 -2.18 -2.97
C ARG A 23 -11.73 -1.93 -2.33
N ARG A 24 -11.48 -2.49 -1.15
CA ARG A 24 -10.18 -2.37 -0.46
C ARG A 24 -9.05 -3.04 -1.25
N GLN A 25 -9.30 -4.24 -1.80
CA GLN A 25 -8.32 -4.95 -2.64
C GLN A 25 -8.02 -4.16 -3.92
N TYR A 26 -9.06 -3.63 -4.57
CA TYR A 26 -8.94 -2.81 -5.78
C TYR A 26 -8.14 -1.53 -5.50
N SER A 27 -8.48 -0.79 -4.45
CA SER A 27 -7.72 0.40 -4.05
C SER A 27 -6.26 0.07 -3.70
N LYS A 28 -5.99 -1.07 -3.05
CA LYS A 28 -4.61 -1.54 -2.78
C LYS A 28 -3.87 -1.82 -4.09
N ALA A 29 -4.52 -2.49 -5.04
CA ALA A 29 -3.93 -2.81 -6.33
C ALA A 29 -3.60 -1.55 -7.14
N ILE A 30 -4.53 -0.58 -7.22
CA ILE A 30 -4.28 0.71 -7.86
C ILE A 30 -3.09 1.41 -7.20
N PHE A 31 -3.10 1.51 -5.88
CA PHE A 31 -2.03 2.19 -5.14
C PHE A 31 -0.66 1.57 -5.41
N LEU A 32 -0.56 0.24 -5.40
CA LEU A 32 0.68 -0.47 -5.73
C LEU A 32 1.11 -0.26 -7.20
N ASN A 33 0.15 -0.19 -8.12
CA ASN A 33 0.45 0.08 -9.52
C ASN A 33 0.97 1.51 -9.72
N THR A 34 0.31 2.51 -9.12
CA THR A 34 0.76 3.90 -9.11
C THR A 34 2.14 4.04 -8.46
N LEU A 35 2.42 3.30 -7.39
CA LEU A 35 3.76 3.25 -6.80
C LEU A 35 4.81 2.76 -7.78
N ARG A 36 4.51 1.69 -8.52
CA ARG A 36 5.41 1.13 -9.54
C ARG A 36 5.70 2.15 -10.64
N GLU A 37 4.68 2.86 -11.12
CA GLU A 37 4.83 3.94 -12.12
C GLU A 37 5.72 5.09 -11.61
N HIS A 38 5.67 5.40 -10.32
CA HIS A 38 6.49 6.43 -9.69
C HIS A 38 7.86 5.94 -9.18
N GLY A 39 8.39 4.85 -9.73
CA GLY A 39 9.72 4.32 -9.44
C GLY A 39 9.77 3.20 -8.39
N GLY A 40 8.61 2.77 -7.88
CA GLY A 40 8.50 1.61 -7.00
C GLY A 40 8.77 1.90 -5.52
N VAL A 41 9.28 0.89 -4.83
CA VAL A 41 9.55 0.91 -3.39
C VAL A 41 10.97 0.42 -3.10
N LEU A 42 11.54 0.94 -2.01
CA LEU A 42 12.85 0.56 -1.48
C LEU A 42 12.69 -0.18 -0.16
N SER A 43 13.56 -1.14 0.07
CA SER A 43 13.76 -1.77 1.37
C SER A 43 14.43 -0.80 2.36
N SER A 44 14.32 -1.10 3.66
CA SER A 44 15.03 -0.35 4.71
C SER A 44 16.55 -0.24 4.45
N ALA A 45 17.15 -1.26 3.83
CA ALA A 45 18.57 -1.29 3.52
C ALA A 45 18.94 -0.36 2.35
N GLU A 46 18.10 -0.30 1.33
CA GLU A 46 18.30 0.61 0.20
C GLU A 46 18.07 2.06 0.60
N VAL A 47 17.04 2.34 1.42
CA VAL A 47 16.81 3.68 1.97
C VAL A 47 17.99 4.17 2.82
N ALA A 48 18.60 3.27 3.60
CA ALA A 48 19.79 3.59 4.38
C ALA A 48 20.95 4.04 3.45
N LYS A 49 21.14 3.35 2.32
CA LYS A 49 22.12 3.73 1.29
C LYS A 49 21.76 5.07 0.63
N GLU A 50 20.51 5.24 0.21
CA GLU A 50 20.01 6.44 -0.50
C GLU A 50 20.13 7.71 0.35
N ILE A 51 19.80 7.64 1.64
CA ILE A 51 19.90 8.79 2.56
C ILE A 51 21.33 8.94 3.12
N GLY A 52 22.20 7.94 2.92
CA GLY A 52 23.54 7.90 3.53
C GLY A 52 23.50 7.80 5.06
N LYS A 53 22.50 7.12 5.62
CA LYS A 53 22.27 6.99 7.08
C LYS A 53 22.12 5.54 7.51
N SER A 54 22.26 5.26 8.80
CA SER A 54 22.10 3.90 9.33
C SER A 54 20.64 3.43 9.25
N LYS A 55 20.44 2.10 9.21
CA LYS A 55 19.11 1.47 9.28
C LYS A 55 18.34 1.89 10.54
N VAL A 56 19.05 2.11 11.66
CA VAL A 56 18.46 2.57 12.93
C VAL A 56 17.83 3.96 12.73
N THR A 57 18.52 4.88 12.06
CA THR A 57 17.98 6.21 11.78
C THR A 57 16.79 6.16 10.83
N VAL A 58 16.77 5.24 9.85
CA VAL A 58 15.60 5.03 8.98
C VAL A 58 14.39 4.58 9.81
N LYS A 59 14.58 3.64 10.74
CA LYS A 59 13.53 3.19 11.67
C LYS A 59 13.02 4.34 12.55
N THR A 60 13.90 5.10 13.21
CA THR A 60 13.52 6.25 14.04
C THR A 60 12.74 7.29 13.23
N ARG A 61 13.13 7.55 11.98
CA ARG A 61 12.41 8.50 11.11
C ARG A 61 11.05 7.98 10.68
N LYS A 62 10.91 6.66 10.44
CA LYS A 62 9.61 6.02 10.23
C LYS A 62 8.73 6.18 11.47
N ASP A 63 9.25 5.86 12.64
CA ASP A 63 8.50 5.92 13.92
C ASP A 63 8.08 7.36 14.26
N ASN A 64 8.88 8.36 13.88
CA ASN A 64 8.55 9.78 14.01
C ASN A 64 7.64 10.33 12.89
N ASN A 65 7.03 9.46 12.07
CA ASN A 65 6.19 9.83 10.92
C ASN A 65 6.87 10.79 9.91
N LYS A 66 8.21 10.75 9.84
CA LYS A 66 9.01 11.54 8.88
C LYS A 66 9.29 10.82 7.57
N LEU A 67 9.01 9.51 7.50
CA LEU A 67 9.13 8.69 6.29
C LEU A 67 7.83 7.93 6.06
N LEU A 68 7.39 7.88 4.81
CA LEU A 68 6.27 7.04 4.41
C LEU A 68 6.80 5.60 4.29
N ALA A 69 6.15 4.70 5.03
CA ALA A 69 6.43 3.27 4.98
C ALA A 69 5.14 2.49 4.79
N LEU A 70 5.23 1.47 3.94
CA LEU A 70 4.20 0.50 3.66
C LEU A 70 4.55 -0.78 4.40
N ASN A 71 3.65 -1.23 5.25
CA ASN A 71 3.74 -2.56 5.83
C ASN A 71 3.08 -3.53 4.83
N LEU A 72 3.91 -4.30 4.13
CA LEU A 72 3.47 -5.39 3.27
C LEU A 72 3.96 -6.68 3.89
N ASP A 73 3.04 -7.50 4.37
CA ASP A 73 3.30 -8.84 4.90
C ASP A 73 4.36 -8.90 6.02
N GLY A 74 4.43 -7.85 6.85
CA GLY A 74 5.37 -7.75 7.97
C GLY A 74 6.68 -7.05 7.63
N GLU A 75 6.91 -6.73 6.36
CA GLU A 75 8.08 -5.99 5.89
C GLU A 75 7.75 -4.52 5.60
N PHE A 76 8.72 -3.64 5.90
CA PHE A 76 8.59 -2.21 5.65
C PHE A 76 9.26 -1.82 4.34
N PHE A 77 8.42 -1.34 3.42
CA PHE A 77 8.81 -0.81 2.13
C PHE A 77 8.59 0.70 2.09
N TYR A 78 9.49 1.41 1.42
CA TYR A 78 9.54 2.87 1.41
C TYR A 78 9.38 3.36 -0.03
N PRO A 79 8.32 4.11 -0.38
CA PRO A 79 8.13 4.61 -1.73
C PRO A 79 9.33 5.42 -2.24
N VAL A 80 9.82 5.15 -3.45
CA VAL A 80 11.00 5.83 -4.02
C VAL A 80 10.77 7.33 -4.18
N PHE A 81 9.56 7.72 -4.59
CA PHE A 81 9.22 9.12 -4.87
C PHE A 81 9.44 10.07 -3.68
N GLN A 82 9.50 9.55 -2.44
CA GLN A 82 9.73 10.39 -1.25
C GLN A 82 11.18 10.89 -1.14
N PHE A 83 12.11 10.26 -1.87
CA PHE A 83 13.54 10.60 -1.88
C PHE A 83 13.93 11.42 -3.12
N VAL A 84 13.06 11.47 -4.13
CA VAL A 84 13.30 12.28 -5.32
C VAL A 84 13.23 13.76 -4.94
N LYS A 85 14.36 14.46 -4.99
CA LYS A 85 14.42 15.92 -4.83
C LYS A 85 13.75 16.60 -6.04
N ARG A 86 12.41 16.65 -6.09
CA ARG A 86 11.64 17.65 -6.86
C ARG A 86 10.14 17.56 -6.57
N LYS A 87 9.62 18.71 -6.10
CA LYS A 87 8.22 19.12 -5.90
C LYS A 87 7.37 18.28 -4.92
N LYS A 88 6.71 19.00 -4.01
CA LYS A 88 5.63 18.53 -3.13
C LYS A 88 4.59 17.76 -3.96
N ILE A 89 4.57 16.44 -3.86
CA ILE A 89 3.54 15.60 -4.49
C ILE A 89 2.30 15.67 -3.58
N ARG A 90 1.23 16.30 -4.06
CA ARG A 90 -0.06 16.33 -3.37
C ARG A 90 -0.78 15.03 -3.74
N ILE A 91 -0.71 14.02 -2.88
CA ILE A 91 -1.52 12.81 -3.05
C ILE A 91 -2.95 13.20 -2.70
N VAL A 92 -3.78 13.41 -3.73
CA VAL A 92 -5.22 13.56 -3.56
C VAL A 92 -5.79 12.15 -3.50
N VAL A 93 -6.26 11.76 -2.32
CA VAL A 93 -7.06 10.54 -2.17
C VAL A 93 -8.51 10.97 -2.44
N SER A 94 -8.98 10.71 -3.66
CA SER A 94 -10.38 10.89 -4.07
C SER A 94 -11.23 9.66 -3.72
#